data_AF-H2XY93-F1
#
_entry.id   AF-H2XY93-F1
#
_cell.length_a   1.000
_cell.length_b   1.000
_cell.length_c   1.000
_cell.angle_alpha   90.00
_cell.angle_beta   90.00
_cell.angle_gamma   90.00
#
_symmetry.space_group_name_H-M   'P 1'
#
loop_
_entity.id
_entity.type
_entity.pdbx_description
1 polymer ?
#
loop_
_entity_poly.entity_id
_entity_poly.type
_entity_poly.pdbx_seq_one_letter_code
_entity_poly.pdbx_strand_id
1 'polypeptide(L)'
;MSRKDIPMKEIPEILKDVSTGKKYQRGRFLGKGGFAKCYEIVDLETKKIFAGKIVPKALLVKPHQKDKMAQEITLHRSVSHENVVGFHGFFEDSDFVYVVLELCR
;
A
#
# COMPACT_ATOMS: atom_id res chain seq x y z
N MET A 1 15.74 17.90 -14.78
CA MET A 1 15.87 17.87 -13.31
C MET A 1 16.07 16.42 -12.87
N SER A 2 17.20 16.12 -12.24
CA SER A 2 17.59 14.77 -11.82
C SER A 2 16.67 14.27 -10.70
N ARG A 3 16.30 12.99 -10.72
CA ARG A 3 15.39 12.33 -9.76
C ARG A 3 15.90 12.28 -8.31
N LYS A 4 17.09 12.83 -8.03
CA LYS A 4 17.86 12.55 -6.81
C LYS A 4 17.49 13.40 -5.59
N ASP A 5 16.73 14.48 -5.74
CA ASP A 5 16.64 15.52 -4.69
C ASP A 5 15.23 15.79 -4.14
N ILE A 6 14.24 14.93 -4.40
CA ILE A 6 12.93 15.05 -3.72
C ILE A 6 13.02 14.31 -2.38
N PRO A 7 12.91 14.99 -1.23
CA PRO A 7 12.87 14.33 0.07
C PRO A 7 11.64 13.41 0.11
N MET A 8 11.86 12.10 0.12
CA MET A 8 10.76 11.16 0.33
C MET A 8 10.31 11.27 1.77
N LYS A 9 9.03 11.58 1.97
CA LYS A 9 8.43 11.51 3.30
C LYS A 9 8.58 10.10 3.88
N GLU A 10 8.72 10.03 5.20
CA GLU A 10 8.75 8.76 5.91
C GLU A 10 7.36 8.14 5.97
N ILE A 11 7.31 6.81 5.87
CA ILE A 11 6.04 6.09 5.99
C ILE A 11 5.62 6.12 7.46
N PRO A 12 4.41 6.60 7.78
CA PRO A 12 3.95 6.73 9.16
C PRO A 12 3.91 5.37 9.86
N GLU A 13 4.03 5.39 11.18
CA GLU A 13 3.87 4.19 12.00
C GLU A 13 2.40 3.73 12.06
N ILE A 14 1.46 4.67 12.06
CA ILE A 14 0.02 4.41 11.97
C ILE A 14 -0.50 4.83 10.60
N LEU A 15 -0.97 3.86 9.82
CA LEU A 15 -1.61 4.09 8.53
C LEU A 15 -3.11 4.31 8.77
N LYS A 16 -3.65 5.44 8.35
CA LYS A 16 -5.05 5.80 8.60
C LYS A 16 -5.81 5.87 7.30
N ASP A 17 -6.88 5.09 7.20
CA ASP A 17 -7.88 5.25 6.15
C ASP A 17 -8.91 6.28 6.62
N VAL A 18 -8.82 7.50 6.08
CA VAL A 18 -9.73 8.61 6.45
C VAL A 18 -11.17 8.33 6.03
N SER A 19 -11.38 7.51 4.98
CA SER A 19 -12.71 7.22 4.45
C SER A 19 -13.50 6.26 5.33
N THR A 20 -12.82 5.28 5.94
CA THR A 20 -13.46 4.25 6.80
C THR A 20 -13.18 4.43 8.28
N GLY A 21 -12.20 5.26 8.65
CA GLY A 21 -11.72 5.41 10.03
C GLY A 21 -10.78 4.29 10.48
N LYS A 22 -10.53 3.28 9.64
CA LYS A 22 -9.64 2.16 9.97
C LYS A 22 -8.20 2.62 10.17
N LYS A 23 -7.52 1.96 11.10
CA LYS A 23 -6.12 2.24 11.44
C LYS A 23 -5.32 0.95 11.42
N TYR A 24 -4.16 1.01 10.80
CA TYR A 24 -3.22 -0.11 10.77
C TYR A 24 -1.90 0.32 11.40
N GLN A 25 -1.40 -0.49 12.32
CA GLN A 25 -0.04 -0.37 12.85
C GLN A 25 0.94 -0.96 11.84
N ARG A 26 1.90 -0.18 11.38
CA ARG A 26 3.01 -0.67 10.55
C ARG A 26 3.97 -1.50 11.40
N GLY A 27 4.23 -2.72 10.96
CA GLY A 27 5.13 -3.68 11.59
C GLY A 27 6.44 -3.84 10.81
N ARG A 28 6.94 -5.09 10.76
CA ARG A 28 8.22 -5.42 10.14
C ARG A 28 8.24 -5.10 8.65
N PHE A 29 9.42 -4.72 8.16
CA PHE A 29 9.65 -4.57 6.73
C PHE A 29 9.73 -5.95 6.05
N LEU A 30 8.97 -6.13 4.98
CA LEU A 30 8.93 -7.37 4.21
C LEU A 30 9.83 -7.31 2.98
N GLY A 31 9.97 -6.14 2.36
CA GLY A 31 10.79 -5.98 1.17
C GLY A 31 10.39 -4.79 0.30
N LYS A 32 11.11 -4.63 -0.81
CA LYS A 32 10.86 -3.58 -1.82
C LYS A 32 10.38 -4.22 -3.12
N GLY A 33 9.30 -3.69 -3.68
CA GLY A 33 8.74 -4.11 -4.97
C GLY A 33 8.53 -2.91 -5.89
N GLY A 34 9.43 -2.70 -6.86
CA GLY A 34 9.39 -1.50 -7.71
C GLY A 34 9.48 -0.20 -6.90
N PHE A 35 8.44 0.64 -6.98
CA PHE A 35 8.32 1.87 -6.17
C PHE A 35 7.75 1.63 -4.77
N ALA A 36 7.21 0.43 -4.51
CA ALA A 36 6.56 0.12 -3.25
C ALA A 36 7.56 -0.35 -2.19
N LYS A 37 7.27 -0.02 -0.94
CA LYS A 37 7.81 -0.71 0.23
C LYS A 37 6.70 -1.55 0.85
N CYS A 38 6.99 -2.81 1.15
CA CYS A 38 6.04 -3.73 1.74
C CYS A 38 6.37 -3.92 3.22
N TYR A 39 5.35 -3.87 4.06
CA TYR A 39 5.45 -4.09 5.50
C TYR A 39 4.37 -5.06 5.94
N GLU A 40 4.58 -5.75 7.06
CA GLU A 40 3.44 -6.23 7.82
C GLU A 40 2.66 -5.04 8.34
N ILE A 41 1.33 -5.14 8.33
CA ILE A 41 0.46 -4.16 8.94
C ILE A 41 -0.60 -4.88 9.78
N VAL A 42 -0.90 -4.35 10.95
CA VAL A 42 -1.87 -4.94 11.88
C VAL A 42 -3.07 -4.02 11.98
N ASP A 43 -4.25 -4.51 11.62
CA ASP A 43 -5.50 -3.80 11.86
C ASP A 43 -5.67 -3.61 13.38
N LEU A 44 -5.75 -2.34 13.81
CA LEU A 44 -5.79 -2.02 15.23
C LEU A 44 -7.09 -2.43 15.92
N GLU A 45 -8.17 -2.57 15.16
CA GLU A 45 -9.48 -3.01 15.66
C GLU A 45 -9.55 -4.54 15.70
N THR A 46 -9.29 -5.20 14.56
CA THR A 46 -9.50 -6.65 14.43
C THR A 46 -8.30 -7.49 14.85
N LYS A 47 -7.13 -6.87 15.04
CA LYS A 47 -5.83 -7.51 15.28
C LYS A 47 -5.37 -8.46 14.16
N LYS A 48 -6.05 -8.46 13.02
CA LYS A 48 -5.63 -9.22 11.83
C LYS A 48 -4.36 -8.63 11.24
N ILE A 49 -3.48 -9.50 10.76
CA ILE A 49 -2.19 -9.15 10.17
C ILE A 49 -2.29 -9.28 8.66
N PHE A 50 -1.80 -8.28 7.95
CA PHE A 50 -1.83 -8.16 6.49
C PHE A 50 -0.44 -7.77 5.94
N ALA A 51 -0.27 -7.85 4.63
CA ALA A 51 0.81 -7.22 3.91
C ALA A 51 0.34 -5.84 3.40
N GLY A 52 1.01 -4.77 3.83
CA GLY A 52 0.79 -3.42 3.35
C GLY A 52 1.79 -3.06 2.26
N LYS A 53 1.31 -2.94 1.01
CA LYS A 53 2.10 -2.39 -0.11
C LYS A 53 1.92 -0.87 -0.14
N ILE A 54 3.00 -0.13 0.13
CA ILE A 54 2.96 1.32 0.34
C ILE A 54 3.77 2.01 -0.77
N VAL A 55 3.10 2.86 -1.55
CA VAL A 55 3.68 3.53 -2.73
C VAL A 55 3.67 5.04 -2.52
N PRO A 56 4.83 5.72 -2.51
CA PRO A 56 4.88 7.18 -2.43
C PRO A 56 4.28 7.81 -3.68
N LYS A 57 3.30 8.70 -3.51
CA LYS A 57 2.69 9.49 -4.60
C LYS A 57 3.71 10.35 -5.34
N ALA A 58 4.77 10.79 -4.66
CA ALA A 58 5.91 11.49 -5.27
C ALA A 58 6.64 10.67 -6.36
N LEU A 59 6.47 9.34 -6.40
CA LEU A 59 7.03 8.47 -7.43
C LEU A 59 6.03 8.18 -8.58
N LEU A 60 4.75 8.55 -8.40
CA LEU A 60 3.66 8.39 -9.37
C LEU A 60 3.37 9.70 -10.12
N VAL A 61 4.42 10.34 -10.64
CA VAL A 61 4.32 11.68 -11.23
C VAL A 61 3.72 11.64 -12.63
N LYS A 62 4.06 10.61 -13.42
CA LYS A 62 3.62 10.50 -14.81
C LYS A 62 2.24 9.82 -14.89
N PRO A 63 1.34 10.25 -15.79
CA PRO A 63 0.01 9.66 -15.95
C PRO A 63 0.03 8.14 -16.07
N HIS A 64 0.88 7.58 -16.93
CA HIS A 64 0.99 6.12 -17.10
C HIS A 64 1.39 5.36 -15.82
N GLN A 65 2.08 5.99 -14.86
CA GLN A 65 2.41 5.35 -13.59
C GLN A 65 1.18 5.26 -12.68
N LYS A 66 0.36 6.32 -12.68
CA LYS A 66 -0.94 6.34 -11.99
C LYS A 66 -1.90 5.33 -12.61
N ASP A 67 -1.95 5.27 -13.94
CA ASP A 67 -2.79 4.32 -14.67
C ASP A 67 -2.42 2.87 -14.34
N LYS A 68 -1.12 2.55 -14.32
CA LYS A 68 -0.63 1.22 -13.90
C LYS A 68 -1.02 0.88 -12.46
N MET A 69 -0.92 1.85 -11.54
CA MET A 69 -1.33 1.65 -10.15
C MET A 69 -2.85 1.40 -10.04
N ALA A 70 -3.66 2.18 -10.76
CA ALA A 70 -5.11 2.05 -10.78
C ALA A 70 -5.55 0.72 -11.41
N GLN A 71 -4.90 0.29 -12.49
CA GLN A 71 -5.13 -1.00 -13.13
C GLN A 71 -4.79 -2.15 -12.19
N GLU A 72 -3.65 -2.10 -11.49
CA GLU A 72 -3.25 -3.12 -10.52
C GLU A 72 -4.33 -3.30 -9.43
N ILE A 73 -4.79 -2.20 -8.83
CA ILE A 73 -5.86 -2.21 -7.82
C ILE A 73 -7.16 -2.78 -8.40
N THR A 74 -7.57 -2.32 -9.59
CA THR A 74 -8.84 -2.72 -10.20
C THR A 74 -8.88 -4.20 -10.54
N LEU A 75 -7.81 -4.71 -11.15
CA LEU A 75 -7.71 -6.12 -11.51
C LEU A 75 -7.65 -7.01 -10.26
N HIS A 76 -6.78 -6.67 -9.30
CA HIS A 76 -6.59 -7.52 -8.12
C HIS A 76 -7.83 -7.57 -7.23
N ARG A 77 -8.53 -6.42 -7.04
CA ARG A 77 -9.81 -6.37 -6.31
C ARG A 77 -10.89 -7.26 -6.93
N SER A 78 -10.83 -7.53 -8.25
CA SER A 78 -11.85 -8.31 -8.96
C SER A 78 -11.66 -9.83 -8.87
N VAL A 79 -10.54 -10.29 -8.30
CA VAL A 79 -10.20 -11.72 -8.21
C VAL A 79 -10.29 -12.18 -6.76
N SER A 80 -10.96 -13.31 -6.54
CA SER A 80 -11.04 -13.98 -5.24
C SER A 80 -10.93 -15.49 -5.46
N HIS A 81 -9.79 -16.06 -5.13
CA HIS A 81 -9.48 -17.47 -5.36
C HIS A 81 -8.40 -17.95 -4.39
N GLU A 82 -8.47 -19.19 -3.93
CA GLU A 82 -7.56 -19.77 -2.92
C GLU A 82 -6.07 -19.65 -3.31
N ASN A 83 -5.75 -19.83 -4.59
CA ASN A 83 -4.38 -19.74 -5.11
C ASN A 83 -3.98 -18.34 -5.62
N VAL A 84 -4.74 -17.30 -5.25
CA VAL A 84 -4.44 -15.90 -5.59
C VAL A 84 -4.45 -15.08 -4.32
N VAL A 85 -3.40 -14.28 -4.11
CA VAL A 85 -3.26 -13.40 -2.93
C VAL A 85 -4.55 -12.60 -2.70
N GLY A 86 -5.11 -12.65 -1.51
CA GLY A 86 -6.33 -11.91 -1.16
C GLY A 86 -6.13 -10.40 -1.22
N PHE A 87 -7.09 -9.70 -1.83
CA PHE A 87 -7.19 -8.24 -1.80
C PHE A 87 -8.16 -7.80 -0.69
N HIS A 88 -7.67 -7.07 0.31
CA HIS A 88 -8.49 -6.67 1.47
C HIS A 88 -8.91 -5.20 1.47
N GLY A 89 -8.26 -4.36 0.67
CA GLY A 89 -8.62 -2.96 0.54
C GLY A 89 -7.50 -2.10 -0.01
N PHE A 90 -7.81 -0.84 -0.27
CA PHE A 90 -6.82 0.19 -0.57
C PHE A 90 -7.33 1.52 -0.05
N PHE A 91 -6.40 2.42 0.27
CA PHE A 91 -6.70 3.79 0.68
C PHE A 91 -5.48 4.67 0.37
N GLU A 92 -5.62 5.98 0.55
CA GLU A 92 -4.55 6.93 0.32
C GLU A 92 -4.61 8.11 1.28
N ASP A 93 -3.46 8.72 1.52
CA ASP A 93 -3.35 10.03 2.16
C ASP A 93 -2.72 11.04 1.18
N SER A 94 -2.23 12.18 1.65
CA SER A 94 -1.57 13.18 0.81
C SER A 94 -0.32 12.68 0.09
N ASP A 95 0.34 11.65 0.62
CA ASP A 95 1.73 11.31 0.30
C ASP A 95 1.90 9.88 -0.19
N PHE A 96 1.01 8.97 0.17
CA PHE A 96 1.11 7.54 -0.12
C PHE A 96 -0.21 6.95 -0.60
N VAL A 97 -0.09 5.92 -1.44
CA VAL A 97 -1.14 4.95 -1.71
C VAL A 97 -0.82 3.68 -0.94
N TYR A 98 -1.83 3.14 -0.25
CA TYR A 98 -1.76 1.94 0.57
C TYR A 98 -2.64 0.87 -0.05
N VAL A 99 -2.08 -0.32 -0.28
CA VAL A 99 -2.84 -1.51 -0.67
C VAL A 99 -2.68 -2.56 0.42
N VAL A 100 -3.81 -3.04 0.93
CA VAL A 100 -3.92 -4.04 2.00
C VAL A 100 -4.15 -5.40 1.35
N LEU A 101 -3.17 -6.28 1.49
CA LEU A 101 -3.13 -7.59 0.88
C LEU A 101 -3.01 -8.69 1.93
N GLU A 102 -3.39 -9.91 1.56
CA GLU A 102 -3.12 -11.10 2.36
C GLU A 102 -1.61 -11.24 2.64
N LEU A 103 -1.27 -11.63 3.87
CA LEU A 103 0.11 -11.94 4.24
C LEU A 103 0.42 -13.41 3.95
N CYS A 104 1.27 -13.69 2.97
CA CYS A 104 1.81 -15.03 2.72
C CYS A 104 3.04 -15.26 3.62
N ARG A 105 3.07 -16.39 4.36
CA ARG A 105 4.16 -16.75 5.29
C ARG A 105 4.96 -17.94 4.80
#